data_AF-A0A519R0W0-F1
#
_entry.id   AF-A0A519R0W0-F1
#
_cell.length_a   1.000
_cell.length_b   1.000
_cell.length_c   1.000
_cell.angle_alpha   90.00
_cell.angle_beta   90.00
_cell.angle_gamma   90.00
#
_symmetry.space_group_name_H-M   'P 1'
#
loop_
_entity.id
_entity.type
_entity.pdbx_description
1 polymer ?
#
loop_
_entity_poly.entity_id
_entity_poly.type
_entity_poly.pdbx_seq_one_letter_code
_entity_poly.pdbx_strand_id
1 'polypeptide(L)'
;MEFEKLKSEIKEIVEIVKECPESLQEKCFEVLLMELLNSTSGKHGSKHSKSDAKKETIEASSLGTNAVEPQKTDNNDKENGDPSEEISMRDLHAKTRRFTEVQNIQISDINKIYYKSDGSILPLYDDIGTNRISESQIRLSLLTAFENSIDNGEFEFSGEVVRERCKQLKCYDAKNFTANFKNSSGLFDGFDQYEKDTPIKLSTEGKAELGKILKELAK
;
A
#
# COMPACT_ATOMS: atom_id res chain seq x y z
N MET A 1 -9.27 -38.44 7.04
CA MET A 1 -9.50 -38.47 5.57
C MET A 1 -8.85 -37.27 4.89
N GLU A 2 -9.11 -36.04 5.34
CA GLU A 2 -8.64 -34.80 4.69
C GLU A 2 -7.14 -34.77 4.41
N PHE A 3 -6.28 -35.22 5.33
CA PHE A 3 -4.83 -35.27 5.12
C PHE A 3 -4.38 -36.11 3.92
N GLU A 4 -5.01 -37.26 3.65
CA GLU A 4 -4.68 -38.08 2.48
C GLU A 4 -5.21 -37.48 1.17
N LYS A 5 -6.28 -36.67 1.23
CA LYS A 5 -6.78 -35.89 0.08
C LYS A 5 -5.80 -34.76 -0.27
N LEU A 6 -5.41 -33.95 0.71
CA LEU A 6 -4.40 -32.89 0.57
C LEU A 6 -3.07 -33.44 0.03
N LYS A 7 -2.67 -34.64 0.46
CA LYS A 7 -1.48 -35.37 0.02
C LYS A 7 -1.59 -36.00 -1.38
N SER A 8 -2.80 -36.12 -1.96
CA SER A 8 -2.98 -36.37 -3.39
C SER A 8 -2.80 -35.07 -4.17
N GLU A 9 -3.51 -34.02 -3.77
CA GLU A 9 -3.53 -32.73 -4.45
C GLU A 9 -2.13 -32.08 -4.51
N ILE A 10 -1.33 -32.21 -3.46
CA ILE A 10 0.09 -31.79 -3.46
C ILE A 10 0.94 -32.60 -4.45
N LYS A 11 0.66 -33.90 -4.68
CA LYS A 11 1.40 -34.68 -5.71
C LYS A 11 1.03 -34.23 -7.11
N GLU A 12 -0.25 -33.97 -7.36
CA GLU A 12 -0.76 -33.49 -8.64
C GLU A 12 -0.10 -32.14 -8.99
N ILE A 13 0.08 -31.24 -8.01
CA ILE A 13 0.87 -30.01 -8.15
C ILE A 13 2.35 -30.32 -8.47
N VAL A 14 2.99 -31.26 -7.76
CA VAL A 14 4.40 -31.66 -8.03
C VAL A 14 4.59 -32.30 -9.41
N GLU A 15 3.55 -32.88 -10.01
CA GLU A 15 3.59 -33.39 -11.39
C GLU A 15 3.48 -32.25 -12.41
N ILE A 16 2.51 -31.33 -12.25
CA ILE A 16 2.37 -30.12 -13.08
C ILE A 16 3.66 -29.28 -13.09
N VAL A 17 4.26 -29.08 -11.91
CA VAL A 17 5.49 -28.26 -11.77
C VAL A 17 6.68 -28.84 -12.53
N LYS A 18 6.76 -30.17 -12.71
CA LYS A 18 7.87 -30.79 -13.47
C LYS A 18 7.76 -30.56 -14.98
N GLU A 19 6.58 -30.19 -15.48
CA GLU A 19 6.39 -29.79 -16.88
C GLU A 19 6.82 -28.33 -17.12
N CYS A 20 7.01 -27.53 -16.06
CA CYS A 20 7.51 -26.16 -16.15
C CYS A 20 9.04 -26.10 -16.27
N PRO A 21 9.61 -25.09 -16.98
CA PRO A 21 11.03 -24.83 -17.00
C PRO A 21 11.61 -24.60 -15.59
N GLU A 22 12.82 -25.10 -15.33
CA GLU A 22 13.48 -25.11 -14.01
C GLU A 22 13.45 -23.74 -13.29
N SER A 23 13.69 -22.66 -14.03
CA SER A 23 13.66 -21.27 -13.52
C SER A 23 12.29 -20.75 -13.07
N LEU A 24 11.22 -21.51 -13.31
CA LEU A 24 9.84 -21.18 -12.92
C LEU A 24 9.23 -22.22 -11.96
N GLN A 25 9.91 -23.34 -11.68
CA GLN A 25 9.33 -24.45 -10.91
C GLN A 25 8.96 -24.05 -9.48
N GLU A 26 9.84 -23.33 -8.79
CA GLU A 26 9.60 -22.87 -7.41
C GLU A 26 8.37 -21.94 -7.34
N LYS A 27 8.29 -20.93 -8.23
CA LYS A 27 7.15 -20.00 -8.30
C LYS A 27 5.85 -20.68 -8.73
N CYS A 28 5.91 -21.65 -9.65
CA CYS A 28 4.74 -22.42 -10.06
C CYS A 28 4.20 -23.28 -8.91
N PHE A 29 5.09 -23.94 -8.16
CA PHE A 29 4.72 -24.71 -6.97
C PHE A 29 4.08 -23.84 -5.89
N GLU A 30 4.66 -22.67 -5.62
CA GLU A 30 4.14 -21.71 -4.64
C GLU A 30 2.71 -21.26 -4.98
N VAL A 31 2.48 -20.75 -6.20
CA VAL A 31 1.16 -20.26 -6.64
C VAL A 31 0.09 -21.36 -6.59
N LEU A 32 0.40 -22.57 -7.07
CA LEU A 32 -0.53 -23.69 -7.06
C LEU A 32 -0.84 -24.19 -5.64
N LEU A 33 0.14 -24.17 -4.74
CA LEU A 33 -0.05 -24.55 -3.34
C LEU A 33 -0.88 -23.51 -2.58
N MET A 34 -0.68 -22.22 -2.84
CA MET A 34 -1.49 -21.15 -2.25
C MET A 34 -2.96 -21.26 -2.66
N GLU A 35 -3.25 -21.52 -3.94
CA GLU A 35 -4.64 -21.69 -4.42
C GLU A 35 -5.33 -22.92 -3.81
N LEU A 36 -4.58 -24.01 -3.59
CA LEU A 36 -5.09 -25.19 -2.89
C LEU A 36 -5.45 -24.88 -1.43
N LEU A 37 -4.59 -24.14 -0.72
CA LEU A 37 -4.82 -23.74 0.68
C LEU A 37 -5.99 -22.74 0.81
N ASN A 38 -6.11 -21.79 -0.13
CA ASN A 38 -7.26 -20.89 -0.25
C ASN A 38 -8.56 -21.68 -0.49
N SER A 39 -8.53 -22.65 -1.41
CA SER A 39 -9.66 -23.54 -1.70
C SER A 39 -10.09 -24.39 -0.51
N THR A 40 -9.16 -24.82 0.36
CA THR A 40 -9.52 -25.56 1.59
C THR A 40 -10.07 -24.68 2.72
N SER A 41 -9.72 -23.39 2.77
CA SER A 41 -10.20 -22.45 3.79
C SER A 41 -11.51 -21.73 3.40
N GLY A 42 -11.81 -21.60 2.11
CA GLY A 42 -12.93 -20.82 1.56
C GLY A 42 -14.32 -21.47 1.49
N LYS A 43 -14.82 -22.16 2.54
CA LYS A 43 -16.19 -22.73 2.55
C LYS A 43 -17.29 -21.75 3.01
N HIS A 44 -17.45 -20.62 2.32
CA HIS A 44 -18.72 -19.90 2.27
C HIS A 44 -18.88 -19.12 0.96
N GLY A 45 -19.69 -19.66 0.03
CA GLY A 45 -19.81 -19.11 -1.32
C GLY A 45 -20.83 -17.96 -1.43
N SER A 46 -20.70 -17.18 -2.51
CA SER A 46 -21.72 -16.23 -2.97
C SER A 46 -22.03 -16.49 -4.45
N LYS A 47 -23.30 -16.77 -4.77
CA LYS A 47 -23.77 -16.93 -6.16
C LYS A 47 -24.15 -15.55 -6.70
N HIS A 48 -23.55 -15.17 -7.82
CA HIS A 48 -23.90 -13.92 -8.51
C HIS A 48 -25.13 -14.13 -9.41
N SER A 49 -26.26 -13.50 -9.08
CA SER A 49 -27.47 -13.51 -9.90
C SER A 49 -27.55 -12.24 -10.75
N LYS A 50 -27.78 -12.39 -12.06
CA LYS A 50 -28.02 -11.28 -13.00
C LYS A 50 -29.51 -10.92 -13.09
N SER A 51 -29.81 -9.62 -13.15
CA SER A 51 -30.87 -8.98 -13.97
C SER A 51 -31.12 -7.53 -13.50
N ASP A 52 -31.88 -6.71 -14.22
CA ASP A 52 -31.64 -6.20 -15.58
C ASP A 52 -32.53 -4.95 -15.81
N ALA A 53 -32.07 -4.02 -16.67
CA ALA A 53 -32.74 -2.87 -17.31
C ALA A 53 -34.10 -2.27 -16.82
N LYS A 54 -34.19 -0.91 -16.88
CA LYS A 54 -35.13 -0.07 -17.72
C LYS A 54 -35.46 1.29 -17.02
N LYS A 55 -34.99 2.47 -17.49
CA LYS A 55 -35.47 3.34 -18.62
C LYS A 55 -36.89 3.90 -18.34
N GLU A 56 -37.17 5.22 -18.32
CA GLU A 56 -37.49 6.17 -19.44
C GLU A 56 -37.94 7.55 -18.84
N THR A 57 -37.94 8.76 -19.45
CA THR A 57 -37.40 9.34 -20.72
C THR A 57 -37.54 10.91 -20.75
N ILE A 58 -36.41 11.67 -20.69
CA ILE A 58 -36.20 13.12 -21.09
C ILE A 58 -37.18 14.18 -20.43
N GLU A 59 -37.38 15.51 -20.67
CA GLU A 59 -37.03 16.67 -21.57
C GLU A 59 -37.09 18.04 -20.77
N ALA A 60 -36.80 19.27 -21.24
CA ALA A 60 -35.69 19.87 -22.04
C ALA A 60 -35.88 21.42 -22.23
N SER A 61 -34.81 22.25 -22.12
CA SER A 61 -34.63 23.64 -22.69
C SER A 61 -33.43 24.39 -22.07
N SER A 62 -32.67 25.28 -22.73
CA SER A 62 -32.49 25.51 -24.19
C SER A 62 -31.16 26.26 -24.52
N LEU A 63 -30.53 25.79 -25.60
CA LEU A 63 -29.50 26.35 -26.52
C LEU A 63 -28.66 27.62 -26.24
N GLY A 64 -27.38 27.55 -26.68
CA GLY A 64 -26.40 28.65 -26.77
C GLY A 64 -25.16 28.31 -27.63
N THR A 65 -25.37 28.02 -28.92
CA THR A 65 -24.44 27.48 -29.94
C THR A 65 -23.10 28.19 -30.22
N ASN A 66 -22.03 27.38 -30.44
CA ASN A 66 -21.05 27.36 -31.56
C ASN A 66 -19.90 26.36 -31.19
N ALA A 67 -19.49 25.31 -31.92
CA ALA A 67 -19.12 25.13 -33.35
C ALA A 67 -17.86 25.95 -33.71
N VAL A 68 -16.72 25.47 -34.25
CA VAL A 68 -16.28 24.39 -35.20
C VAL A 68 -14.75 24.17 -34.94
N GLU A 69 -14.02 23.03 -35.07
CA GLU A 69 -14.23 21.58 -35.40
C GLU A 69 -13.00 20.73 -34.84
N PRO A 70 -12.75 19.41 -35.15
CA PRO A 70 -11.93 18.53 -34.30
C PRO A 70 -10.46 18.29 -34.75
N GLN A 71 -9.68 17.61 -33.89
CA GLN A 71 -8.49 16.85 -34.30
C GLN A 71 -8.52 15.41 -33.77
N LYS A 72 -8.16 14.46 -34.64
CA LYS A 72 -7.78 13.09 -34.27
C LYS A 72 -6.25 13.01 -34.21
N THR A 73 -5.72 12.23 -33.28
CA THR A 73 -4.41 11.58 -33.40
C THR A 73 -4.52 10.17 -32.83
N ASP A 74 -4.53 9.17 -33.70
CA ASP A 74 -4.45 7.76 -33.33
C ASP A 74 -2.98 7.35 -33.04
N ASN A 75 -2.82 6.19 -32.40
CA ASN A 75 -1.63 5.31 -32.37
C ASN A 75 -0.44 5.68 -31.44
N ASN A 76 -0.45 4.96 -30.32
CA ASN A 76 0.57 3.95 -29.95
C ASN A 76 1.85 4.29 -29.17
N ASP A 77 2.28 3.23 -28.46
CA ASP A 77 3.57 2.91 -27.87
C ASP A 77 4.08 3.89 -26.77
N LYS A 78 4.07 3.53 -25.48
CA LYS A 78 4.30 2.19 -24.91
C LYS A 78 3.49 1.92 -23.64
N GLU A 79 2.76 0.80 -23.65
CA GLU A 79 2.58 0.00 -22.44
C GLU A 79 3.93 -0.66 -22.10
N ASN A 80 4.65 -0.11 -21.14
CA ASN A 80 5.59 -0.89 -20.33
C ASN A 80 4.86 -1.20 -19.03
N GLY A 81 4.49 -2.46 -18.82
CA GLY A 81 3.68 -2.85 -17.67
C GLY A 81 4.43 -2.68 -16.35
N ASP A 82 4.00 -1.72 -15.56
CA ASP A 82 4.05 -1.79 -14.11
C ASP A 82 2.69 -2.35 -13.65
N PRO A 83 2.63 -3.49 -12.93
CA PRO A 83 1.38 -4.04 -12.39
C PRO A 83 0.98 -3.29 -11.10
N SER A 84 1.06 -1.96 -11.11
CA SER A 84 0.67 -1.11 -9.99
C SER A 84 -0.84 -1.05 -9.85
N GLU A 85 -1.35 -1.76 -8.84
CA GLU A 85 -2.75 -1.66 -8.44
C GLU A 85 -2.98 -0.37 -7.64
N GLU A 86 -4.10 0.30 -7.92
CA GLU A 86 -4.64 1.32 -7.01
C GLU A 86 -5.01 0.66 -5.67
N ILE A 87 -4.55 1.25 -4.56
CA ILE A 87 -4.89 0.77 -3.22
C ILE A 87 -6.38 1.03 -2.99
N SER A 88 -7.12 0.02 -2.51
CA SER A 88 -8.51 0.18 -2.14
C SER A 88 -8.70 0.23 -0.63
N MET A 89 -9.87 0.66 -0.18
CA MET A 89 -10.24 0.61 1.24
C MET A 89 -10.24 -0.82 1.82
N ARG A 90 -10.20 -1.88 0.99
CA ARG A 90 -10.14 -3.28 1.47
C ARG A 90 -8.73 -3.70 1.85
N ASP A 91 -7.71 -3.23 1.12
CA ASP A 91 -6.29 -3.53 1.33
C ASP A 91 -5.78 -2.89 2.64
N LEU A 92 -6.32 -1.72 3.02
CA LEU A 92 -6.04 -1.09 4.32
C LEU A 92 -6.53 -1.97 5.49
N HIS A 93 -5.67 -2.28 6.47
CA HIS A 93 -6.12 -2.88 7.73
C HIS A 93 -7.17 -2.01 8.47
N ALA A 94 -8.03 -2.64 9.29
CA ALA A 94 -9.18 -2.00 9.93
C ALA A 94 -8.83 -0.78 10.81
N LYS A 95 -7.71 -0.83 11.55
CA LYS A 95 -7.19 0.31 12.33
C LYS A 95 -6.80 1.49 11.43
N THR A 96 -6.36 1.19 10.21
CA THR A 96 -5.76 2.14 9.26
C THR A 96 -6.82 2.80 8.39
N ARG A 97 -7.87 2.05 8.00
CA ARG A 97 -9.17 2.66 7.58
C ARG A 97 -9.67 3.65 8.63
N ARG A 98 -9.71 3.25 9.91
CA ARG A 98 -10.22 4.14 10.97
C ARG A 98 -9.34 5.36 11.20
N PHE A 99 -8.03 5.24 10.96
CA PHE A 99 -7.10 6.36 10.95
C PHE A 99 -7.38 7.33 9.80
N THR A 100 -7.52 6.86 8.55
CA THR A 100 -7.80 7.74 7.41
C THR A 100 -9.17 8.40 7.51
N GLU A 101 -10.18 7.71 8.04
CA GLU A 101 -11.48 8.29 8.42
C GLU A 101 -11.32 9.45 9.44
N VAL A 102 -10.65 9.20 10.57
CA VAL A 102 -10.50 10.19 11.67
C VAL A 102 -9.63 11.38 11.25
N GLN A 103 -8.60 11.15 10.43
CA GLN A 103 -7.80 12.22 9.86
C GLN A 103 -8.49 12.91 8.67
N ASN A 104 -9.60 12.39 8.14
CA ASN A 104 -10.22 12.84 6.88
C ASN A 104 -9.21 12.88 5.72
N ILE A 105 -8.68 11.71 5.35
CA ILE A 105 -7.81 11.44 4.21
C ILE A 105 -8.57 10.51 3.27
N GLN A 106 -8.67 10.84 1.98
CA GLN A 106 -9.38 9.99 1.02
C GLN A 106 -8.47 8.89 0.46
N ILE A 107 -9.04 7.80 -0.04
CA ILE A 107 -8.24 6.74 -0.69
C ILE A 107 -7.52 7.27 -1.94
N SER A 108 -8.13 8.24 -2.64
CA SER A 108 -7.52 9.00 -3.74
C SER A 108 -6.36 9.91 -3.32
N ASP A 109 -6.18 10.18 -2.02
CA ASP A 109 -5.00 10.89 -1.51
C ASP A 109 -3.86 9.90 -1.23
N ILE A 110 -4.18 8.69 -0.77
CA ILE A 110 -3.21 7.60 -0.63
C ILE A 110 -2.66 7.18 -2.00
N ASN A 111 -3.51 7.02 -3.02
CA ASN A 111 -3.12 6.61 -4.38
C ASN A 111 -2.28 7.64 -5.16
N LYS A 112 -2.01 8.84 -4.59
CA LYS A 112 -1.01 9.80 -5.11
C LYS A 112 0.38 9.60 -4.52
N ILE A 113 0.44 9.03 -3.31
CA ILE A 113 1.66 8.90 -2.49
C ILE A 113 2.18 7.46 -2.55
N TYR A 114 1.30 6.50 -2.81
CA TYR A 114 1.53 5.07 -2.71
C TYR A 114 0.82 4.30 -3.81
N TYR A 115 1.40 3.16 -4.20
CA TYR A 115 0.80 2.14 -5.06
C TYR A 115 0.94 0.76 -4.41
N LYS A 116 0.17 -0.21 -4.90
CA LYS A 116 0.27 -1.62 -4.50
C LYS A 116 0.95 -2.43 -5.61
N SER A 117 1.91 -3.28 -5.25
CA SER A 117 2.59 -4.18 -6.18
C SER A 117 3.09 -5.43 -5.43
N ASP A 118 2.94 -6.61 -6.03
CA ASP A 118 3.22 -7.92 -5.41
C ASP A 118 2.67 -8.07 -3.97
N GLY A 119 1.45 -7.56 -3.73
CA GLY A 119 0.78 -7.57 -2.43
C GLY A 119 1.35 -6.61 -1.38
N SER A 120 2.47 -5.95 -1.67
CA SER A 120 3.11 -4.92 -0.82
C SER A 120 2.64 -3.52 -1.24
N ILE A 121 2.82 -2.53 -0.36
CA ILE A 121 2.61 -1.12 -0.69
C ILE A 121 3.94 -0.39 -0.77
N LEU A 122 4.12 0.36 -1.86
CA LEU A 122 5.36 1.02 -2.24
C LEU A 122 5.12 2.53 -2.46
N PRO A 123 6.09 3.39 -2.12
CA PRO A 123 5.96 4.84 -2.28
C PRO A 123 6.10 5.27 -3.75
N LEU A 124 5.30 6.26 -4.14
CA LEU A 124 5.40 7.01 -5.40
C LEU A 124 6.27 8.29 -5.27
N TYR A 125 6.74 8.60 -4.06
CA TYR A 125 7.42 9.86 -3.76
C TYR A 125 8.96 9.74 -3.76
N ASP A 126 9.63 10.61 -4.53
CA ASP A 126 11.08 10.83 -4.45
C ASP A 126 11.46 11.91 -3.42
N ASP A 127 10.53 12.80 -3.06
CA ASP A 127 10.68 13.82 -2.00
C ASP A 127 9.57 13.69 -0.95
N ILE A 128 9.89 14.06 0.29
CA ILE A 128 9.00 14.04 1.44
C ILE A 128 8.61 15.45 1.93
N GLY A 129 8.69 16.45 1.06
CA GLY A 129 8.22 17.82 1.28
C GLY A 129 9.10 18.65 2.21
N THR A 130 10.35 18.25 2.47
CA THR A 130 11.28 19.03 3.30
C THR A 130 12.76 18.74 3.01
N ASN A 131 13.54 19.81 2.90
CA ASN A 131 14.99 19.77 2.76
C ASN A 131 15.74 19.74 4.11
N ARG A 132 15.02 19.79 5.23
CA ARG A 132 15.60 19.82 6.58
C ARG A 132 15.85 18.40 7.07
N ILE A 133 17.12 17.95 7.01
CA ILE A 133 17.61 16.62 7.43
C ILE A 133 16.88 16.01 8.65
N SER A 134 16.75 16.75 9.75
CA SER A 134 16.10 16.24 10.97
C SER A 134 14.60 15.99 10.79
N GLU A 135 13.91 16.87 10.04
CA GLU A 135 12.51 16.70 9.68
C GLU A 135 12.33 15.59 8.64
N SER A 136 13.23 15.48 7.65
CA SER A 136 13.24 14.39 6.67
C SER A 136 13.27 13.02 7.37
N GLN A 137 14.15 12.84 8.36
CA GLN A 137 14.25 11.60 9.15
C GLN A 137 12.95 11.30 9.92
N ILE A 138 12.33 12.31 10.54
CA ILE A 138 11.09 12.14 11.31
C ILE A 138 9.89 11.89 10.38
N ARG A 139 9.71 12.64 9.30
CA ARG A 139 8.66 12.40 8.30
C ARG A 139 8.73 10.97 7.74
N LEU A 140 9.93 10.51 7.38
CA LEU A 140 10.15 9.16 6.86
C LEU A 140 9.87 8.08 7.91
N SER A 141 10.06 8.37 9.20
CA SER A 141 9.66 7.49 10.31
C SER A 141 8.14 7.35 10.41
N LEU A 142 7.43 8.48 10.32
CA LEU A 142 5.96 8.52 10.34
C LEU A 142 5.37 7.79 9.13
N LEU A 143 5.95 7.96 7.95
CA LEU A 143 5.55 7.28 6.71
C LEU A 143 5.85 5.76 6.76
N THR A 144 7.00 5.35 7.31
CA THR A 144 7.29 3.92 7.58
C THR A 144 6.26 3.29 8.53
N ALA A 145 5.83 4.04 9.55
CA ALA A 145 4.77 3.59 10.46
C ALA A 145 3.37 3.57 9.82
N PHE A 146 3.11 4.40 8.81
CA PHE A 146 1.89 4.30 8.01
C PHE A 146 1.88 3.02 7.16
N GLU A 147 2.97 2.76 6.43
CA GLU A 147 3.13 1.58 5.58
C GLU A 147 2.93 0.29 6.40
N ASN A 148 3.67 0.10 7.49
CA ASN A 148 3.51 -1.04 8.40
C ASN A 148 2.07 -1.18 8.96
N SER A 149 1.40 -0.05 9.22
CA SER A 149 0.03 -0.08 9.71
C SER A 149 -0.97 -0.58 8.66
N ILE A 150 -0.67 -0.54 7.37
CA ILE A 150 -1.57 -1.10 6.35
C ILE A 150 -1.61 -2.63 6.47
N ASP A 151 -0.47 -3.27 6.72
CA ASP A 151 -0.37 -4.73 6.85
C ASP A 151 -0.91 -5.24 8.20
N ASN A 152 -0.47 -4.63 9.31
CA ASN A 152 -0.70 -5.16 10.67
C ASN A 152 -1.56 -4.27 11.59
N GLY A 153 -1.82 -3.02 11.18
CA GLY A 153 -2.61 -2.05 11.94
C GLY A 153 -1.89 -1.30 13.06
N GLU A 154 -0.64 -1.65 13.37
CA GLU A 154 0.18 -0.94 14.33
C GLU A 154 0.96 0.18 13.62
N PHE A 155 0.79 1.40 14.12
CA PHE A 155 1.55 2.55 13.66
C PHE A 155 2.90 2.54 14.38
N GLU A 156 3.82 1.70 13.90
CA GLU A 156 5.14 1.49 14.49
C GLU A 156 6.22 1.31 13.41
N PHE A 157 7.48 1.60 13.74
CA PHE A 157 8.60 1.45 12.81
C PHE A 157 9.86 0.90 13.51
N SER A 158 10.67 0.14 12.77
CA SER A 158 12.04 -0.17 13.19
C SER A 158 12.97 1.00 12.87
N GLY A 159 13.77 1.43 13.85
CA GLY A 159 14.76 2.47 13.66
C GLY A 159 15.82 2.13 12.60
N GLU A 160 16.15 0.84 12.42
CA GLU A 160 17.09 0.39 11.38
C GLU A 160 16.50 0.55 9.98
N VAL A 161 15.23 0.17 9.77
CA VAL A 161 14.53 0.31 8.48
C VAL A 161 14.48 1.79 8.08
N VAL A 162 14.09 2.66 9.00
CA VAL A 162 14.13 4.11 8.76
C VAL A 162 15.54 4.60 8.45
N ARG A 163 16.58 4.09 9.12
CA ARG A 163 17.96 4.49 8.85
C ARG A 163 18.39 4.15 7.42
N GLU A 164 18.07 2.96 6.93
CA GLU A 164 18.41 2.57 5.55
C GLU A 164 17.61 3.39 4.53
N ARG A 165 16.31 3.65 4.76
CA ARG A 165 15.53 4.58 3.92
C ARG A 165 16.09 6.02 3.95
N CYS A 166 16.60 6.48 5.10
CA CYS A 166 17.28 7.79 5.20
C CYS A 166 18.58 7.83 4.38
N LYS A 167 19.29 6.71 4.21
CA LYS A 167 20.46 6.65 3.31
C LYS A 167 20.05 6.70 1.85
N GLN A 168 18.98 5.98 1.48
CA GLN A 168 18.41 5.98 0.12
C GLN A 168 17.99 7.40 -0.30
N LEU A 169 17.21 8.09 0.54
CA LEU A 169 16.82 9.50 0.34
C LEU A 169 17.93 10.52 0.70
N LYS A 170 19.16 10.07 0.97
CA LYS A 170 20.35 10.90 1.25
C LYS A 170 20.19 11.90 2.41
N CYS A 171 19.22 11.69 3.30
CA CYS A 171 18.93 12.50 4.47
C CYS A 171 19.46 11.91 5.79
N TYR A 172 20.24 10.82 5.76
CA TYR A 172 20.86 10.23 6.94
C TYR A 172 22.04 11.06 7.48
N ASP A 173 21.95 11.49 8.73
CA ASP A 173 23.02 12.12 9.51
C ASP A 173 23.36 11.26 10.73
N ALA A 174 24.45 10.49 10.65
CA ALA A 174 24.89 9.59 11.70
C ALA A 174 25.23 10.26 13.04
N LYS A 175 25.51 11.57 13.07
CA LYS A 175 25.83 12.29 14.32
C LYS A 175 24.56 12.73 15.05
N ASN A 176 23.55 13.16 14.30
CA ASN A 176 22.34 13.75 14.86
C ASN A 176 21.12 12.82 14.86
N PHE A 177 21.15 11.66 14.17
CA PHE A 177 20.01 10.73 14.04
C PHE A 177 19.27 10.49 15.36
N THR A 178 19.93 9.87 16.35
CA THR A 178 19.35 9.60 17.68
C THR A 178 18.90 10.86 18.41
N ALA A 179 19.61 11.98 18.25
CA ALA A 179 19.22 13.26 18.85
C ALA A 179 17.94 13.82 18.22
N ASN A 180 17.73 13.64 16.92
CA ASN A 180 16.51 14.06 16.23
C ASN A 180 15.29 13.29 16.75
N PHE A 181 15.38 11.97 16.95
CA PHE A 181 14.32 11.19 17.58
C PHE A 181 14.03 11.66 19.02
N LYS A 182 15.06 11.92 19.83
CA LYS A 182 14.88 12.41 21.21
C LYS A 182 14.29 13.83 21.27
N ASN A 183 14.61 14.69 20.30
CA ASN A 183 14.03 16.03 20.16
C ASN A 183 12.57 16.01 19.65
N SER A 184 12.12 14.90 19.07
CA SER A 184 10.75 14.68 18.58
C SER A 184 10.00 13.60 19.36
N SER A 185 10.43 13.31 20.59
CA SER A 185 9.90 12.22 21.42
C SER A 185 8.39 12.26 21.64
N GLY A 186 7.77 13.45 21.67
CA GLY A 186 6.30 13.59 21.80
C GLY A 186 5.50 12.93 20.67
N LEU A 187 6.10 12.70 19.50
CA LEU A 187 5.49 11.98 18.38
C LEU A 187 5.47 10.46 18.58
N PHE A 188 6.17 9.94 19.60
CA PHE A 188 6.40 8.52 19.82
C PHE A 188 5.87 8.10 21.20
N ASP A 189 5.17 6.97 21.25
CA ASP A 189 4.55 6.47 22.48
C ASP A 189 5.61 5.79 23.36
N GLY A 190 5.71 6.22 24.62
CA GLY A 190 6.67 5.68 25.60
C GLY A 190 8.17 5.92 25.30
N PHE A 191 8.54 6.78 24.35
CA PHE A 191 9.92 6.93 23.90
C PHE A 191 10.83 7.73 24.86
N ASP A 192 11.83 7.06 25.45
CA ASP A 192 12.94 7.71 26.18
C ASP A 192 14.25 7.71 25.37
N GLN A 193 14.63 6.55 24.82
CA GLN A 193 15.86 6.36 24.06
C GLN A 193 15.63 5.57 22.76
N TYR A 194 16.52 5.78 21.79
CA TYR A 194 16.57 5.00 20.56
C TYR A 194 17.23 3.65 20.83
N GLU A 195 16.50 2.57 20.54
CA GLU A 195 16.99 1.20 20.60
C GLU A 195 16.91 0.57 19.20
N LYS A 196 17.87 -0.31 18.88
CA LYS A 196 18.03 -0.86 17.53
C LYS A 196 16.89 -1.81 17.15
N ASP A 197 16.58 -2.75 18.05
CA ASP A 197 15.69 -3.89 17.78
C ASP A 197 14.28 -3.71 18.38
N THR A 198 14.02 -2.56 19.01
CA THR A 198 12.73 -2.20 19.63
C THR A 198 11.89 -1.37 18.65
N PRO A 199 10.66 -1.78 18.28
CA PRO A 199 9.80 -0.99 17.40
C PRO A 199 9.29 0.26 18.12
N ILE A 200 9.37 1.41 17.45
CA ILE A 200 8.94 2.71 17.99
C ILE A 200 7.51 2.97 17.52
N LYS A 201 6.57 3.05 18.48
CA LYS A 201 5.15 3.31 18.22
C LYS A 201 4.85 4.80 18.09
N LEU A 202 3.88 5.18 17.25
CA LEU A 202 3.42 6.55 17.15
C LEU A 202 2.42 6.90 18.25
N SER A 203 2.66 8.04 18.92
CA SER A 203 1.73 8.64 19.88
C SER A 203 0.48 9.19 19.17
N THR A 204 -0.50 9.67 19.94
CA THR A 204 -1.64 10.43 19.39
C THR A 204 -1.19 11.66 18.60
N GLU A 205 -0.12 12.32 19.03
CA GLU A 205 0.45 13.48 18.32
C GLU A 205 1.18 13.05 17.04
N GLY A 206 1.98 11.98 17.10
CA GLY A 206 2.64 11.42 15.91
C GLY A 206 1.66 10.98 14.83
N LYS A 207 0.52 10.40 15.22
CA LYS A 207 -0.59 10.07 14.30
C LYS A 207 -1.24 11.32 13.71
N ALA A 208 -1.44 12.37 14.50
CA ALA A 208 -1.95 13.65 13.98
C ALA A 208 -0.96 14.32 13.02
N GLU A 209 0.35 14.24 13.27
CA GLU A 209 1.38 14.78 12.40
C GLU A 209 1.49 14.01 11.08
N LEU A 210 1.49 12.67 11.14
CA LEU A 210 1.36 11.79 9.96
C LEU A 210 0.14 12.16 9.12
N GLY A 211 -0.99 12.44 9.76
CA GLY A 211 -2.22 12.86 9.08
C GLY A 211 -2.10 14.20 8.32
N LYS A 212 -1.18 15.09 8.74
CA LYS A 212 -0.83 16.32 7.99
C LYS A 212 0.09 16.00 6.82
N ILE A 213 1.14 15.20 7.06
CA ILE A 213 2.17 14.87 6.06
C ILE A 213 1.54 14.16 4.86
N LEU A 214 0.66 13.17 5.08
CA LEU A 214 -0.06 12.51 3.97
C LEU A 214 -0.87 13.52 3.15
N LYS A 215 -1.55 14.49 3.78
CA LYS A 215 -2.26 15.57 3.09
C LYS A 215 -1.36 16.64 2.48
N GLU A 216 -0.08 16.66 2.81
CA GLU A 216 0.89 17.56 2.21
C GLU A 216 1.46 16.96 0.92
N LEU A 217 1.75 15.66 0.93
CA LEU A 217 2.23 14.89 -0.22
C LEU A 217 1.13 14.56 -1.25
N ALA A 218 -0.15 14.60 -0.86
CA ALA A 218 -1.30 14.37 -1.74
C ALA A 218 -1.79 15.61 -2.54
N LYS A 219 -0.95 16.64 -2.72
CA LYS A 219 -1.32 17.93 -3.35
C LYS A 219 -0.74 18.10 -4.74
#